data_AF-A0A929W2D0-F1
#
_entry.id   AF-A0A929W2D0-F1
#
_cell.length_a   1.000
_cell.length_b   1.000
_cell.length_c   1.000
_cell.angle_alpha   90.00
_cell.angle_beta   90.00
_cell.angle_gamma   90.00
#
_symmetry.space_group_name_H-M   'P 1'
#
loop_
_entity.id
_entity.type
_entity.pdbx_description
1 polymer ?
#
loop_
_entity_poly.entity_id
_entity_poly.type
_entity_poly.pdbx_seq_one_letter_code
_entity_poly.pdbx_strand_id
1 'polypeptide(L)'
;TACSSAANAFILGANLIRSGRFDRVVVGGSECLSRFHFNGFRALMILDSHPCRPFSHDRAGLNLGEGAAFVVLERESAARARGVRPLAVLEGWGNACDAYHQTATSENGEGPYLAMTQALRRAGVAPRDVDYVNAHGTATPNNDVTESAALRRVFGENLPHISSTKAFTGHTTSASGSIEAVICLLALQHGFVPPNLRWDGGDDSLIRPVVAPPAHTPLRRALCNAFGFGGNDTALLLATPEAAAAHRDTVLPDAPSQPLRPVYVKQCVRFADLAPEQLPKIPPMVARRLSGVLKRALQTSLVVLERADCPHPDAIVTGTAMGCVRDTEAFLREMVERDEQLLQPTHFIHSTHNTIGALIAIRTGTHGYNNTFSHGEASFEAALLDAQLLLALGEAEQALVGAHDEDGECTVCFLDTEANGALCRLDAPMSAAELCRNSIV
;
A
#
# COMPACT_ATOMS: atom_id res chain seq x y z
N THR A 1 -3.94 -3.54 2.46
CA THR A 1 -3.95 -3.04 1.06
C THR A 1 -3.55 -4.13 0.06
N ALA A 2 -4.25 -5.26 0.02
CA ALA A 2 -3.90 -6.39 -0.86
C ALA A 2 -2.39 -6.73 -0.83
N CYS A 3 -1.74 -6.78 -1.99
CA CYS A 3 -0.36 -7.24 -2.17
C CYS A 3 0.72 -6.31 -1.56
N SER A 4 0.38 -5.05 -1.27
CA SER A 4 1.29 -4.07 -0.65
C SER A 4 1.20 -4.04 0.88
N SER A 5 0.33 -4.85 1.50
CA SER A 5 0.00 -4.78 2.93
C SER A 5 1.23 -4.88 3.84
N ALA A 6 2.06 -5.92 3.66
CA ALA A 6 3.27 -6.09 4.45
C ALA A 6 4.28 -4.95 4.25
N ALA A 7 4.35 -4.31 3.08
CA ALA A 7 5.22 -3.16 2.85
C ALA A 7 4.69 -1.91 3.58
N ASN A 8 3.37 -1.69 3.60
CA ASN A 8 2.76 -0.60 4.37
C ASN A 8 2.96 -0.76 5.89
N ALA A 9 3.09 -1.98 6.40
CA ALA A 9 3.47 -2.20 7.79
C ALA A 9 4.84 -1.58 8.14
N PHE A 10 5.80 -1.57 7.19
CA PHE A 10 7.09 -0.90 7.38
C PHE A 10 6.92 0.62 7.49
N ILE A 11 6.04 1.21 6.68
CA ILE A 11 5.77 2.65 6.69
C ILE A 11 5.16 3.07 8.03
N LEU A 12 4.11 2.37 8.47
CA LEU A 12 3.49 2.63 9.78
C LEU A 12 4.51 2.44 10.90
N GLY A 13 5.29 1.36 10.87
CA GLY A 13 6.33 1.10 11.86
C GLY A 13 7.40 2.21 11.92
N ALA A 14 7.84 2.69 10.76
CA ALA A 14 8.79 3.80 10.68
C ALA A 14 8.19 5.09 11.23
N ASN A 15 6.93 5.39 10.94
CA ASN A 15 6.22 6.55 11.47
C ASN A 15 6.01 6.46 12.99
N LEU A 16 5.70 5.29 13.53
CA LEU A 16 5.63 5.05 14.97
C LEU A 16 6.96 5.34 15.67
N ILE A 17 8.09 4.92 15.08
CA ILE A 17 9.42 5.23 15.62
C ILE A 17 9.73 6.73 15.51
N ARG A 18 9.50 7.31 14.33
CA ARG A 18 9.80 8.73 14.05
C ARG A 18 9.00 9.69 14.92
N SER A 19 7.77 9.31 15.29
CA SER A 19 6.93 10.09 16.20
C SER A 19 7.44 10.12 17.64
N GLY A 20 8.44 9.31 17.98
CA GLY A 20 8.92 9.20 19.35
C GLY A 20 8.15 8.22 20.23
N ARG A 21 7.06 7.62 19.74
CA ARG A 21 6.17 6.74 20.53
C ARG A 21 6.81 5.40 20.89
N PHE A 22 7.66 4.87 20.01
CA PHE A 22 8.33 3.58 20.20
C PHE A 22 9.78 3.65 19.73
N ASP A 23 10.66 2.88 20.36
CA ASP A 23 12.05 2.72 19.89
C ASP A 23 12.23 1.49 19.00
N ARG A 24 11.33 0.50 19.12
CA ARG A 24 11.32 -0.71 18.31
C ARG A 24 9.90 -1.11 17.97
N VAL A 25 9.71 -1.62 16.76
CA VAL A 25 8.44 -2.18 16.29
C VAL A 25 8.69 -3.41 15.44
N VAL A 26 7.81 -4.39 15.52
CA VAL A 26 7.80 -5.54 14.63
C VAL A 26 6.92 -5.20 13.44
N VAL A 27 7.45 -5.39 12.22
CA VAL A 27 6.72 -5.15 10.97
C VAL A 27 6.87 -6.36 10.07
N GLY A 28 5.86 -6.62 9.26
CA GLY A 28 5.85 -7.76 8.36
C GLY A 28 4.43 -8.15 7.96
N GLY A 29 4.32 -9.35 7.41
CA GLY A 29 3.02 -9.93 7.07
C GLY A 29 3.11 -11.44 6.90
N SER A 30 1.94 -12.05 6.92
CA SER A 30 1.75 -13.48 6.71
C SER A 30 0.59 -13.70 5.75
N GLU A 31 0.70 -14.73 4.94
CA GLU A 31 -0.33 -15.16 4.02
C GLU A 31 -0.45 -16.69 4.06
N CYS A 32 -1.67 -17.19 4.06
CA CYS A 32 -1.95 -18.60 3.94
C CYS A 32 -2.90 -18.86 2.76
N LEU A 33 -2.71 -19.98 2.06
CA LEU A 33 -3.63 -20.31 0.99
C LEU A 33 -4.95 -20.82 1.57
N SER A 34 -6.04 -20.37 0.94
CA SER A 34 -7.38 -20.89 1.21
C SER A 34 -8.12 -21.09 -0.11
N ARG A 35 -9.16 -21.92 -0.09
CA ARG A 35 -10.04 -22.08 -1.27
C ARG A 35 -10.64 -20.74 -1.71
N PHE A 36 -11.00 -19.88 -0.76
CA PHE A 36 -11.51 -18.54 -1.05
C PHE A 36 -10.48 -17.71 -1.82
N HIS A 37 -9.25 -17.67 -1.32
CA HIS A 37 -8.14 -16.92 -1.93
C HIS A 37 -7.83 -17.45 -3.34
N PHE A 38 -7.62 -18.76 -3.49
CA PHE A 38 -7.33 -19.38 -4.78
C PHE A 38 -8.43 -19.12 -5.82
N ASN A 39 -9.69 -19.34 -5.43
CA ASN A 39 -10.83 -19.16 -6.32
C ASN A 39 -11.06 -17.70 -6.69
N GLY A 40 -10.77 -16.78 -5.78
CA GLY A 40 -10.82 -15.35 -6.05
C GLY A 40 -9.90 -14.93 -7.19
N PHE A 41 -8.62 -15.30 -7.10
CA PHE A 41 -7.66 -15.03 -8.17
C PHE A 41 -7.97 -15.80 -9.46
N ARG A 42 -8.53 -17.02 -9.35
CA ARG A 42 -9.01 -17.76 -10.52
C ARG A 42 -10.15 -17.04 -11.24
N ALA A 43 -11.11 -16.47 -10.51
CA ALA A 43 -12.23 -15.72 -11.07
C ALA A 43 -11.77 -14.44 -11.79
N LEU A 44 -10.63 -13.87 -11.38
CA LEU A 44 -9.97 -12.76 -12.06
C LEU A 44 -9.22 -13.17 -13.33
N MET A 45 -9.06 -14.48 -13.59
CA MET A 45 -8.32 -15.04 -14.73
C MET A 45 -6.85 -14.57 -14.79
N ILE A 46 -6.22 -14.43 -13.63
CA ILE A 46 -4.81 -14.00 -13.50
C ILE A 46 -3.89 -15.09 -12.94
N LEU A 47 -4.43 -16.30 -12.73
CA LEU A 47 -3.63 -17.47 -12.39
C LEU A 47 -3.15 -18.18 -13.64
N ASP A 48 -1.88 -18.56 -13.66
CA ASP A 48 -1.33 -19.42 -14.68
C ASP A 48 -1.18 -20.86 -14.17
N SER A 49 -1.37 -21.81 -15.08
CA SER A 49 -1.10 -23.24 -14.89
C SER A 49 0.40 -23.57 -14.96
N HIS A 50 1.18 -22.71 -15.61
CA HIS A 50 2.63 -22.81 -15.66
C HIS A 50 3.27 -21.96 -14.55
N PRO A 51 4.51 -22.29 -14.15
CA PRO A 51 5.25 -21.49 -13.18
C PRO A 51 5.37 -20.02 -13.61
N CYS A 52 5.19 -19.11 -12.65
CA CYS A 52 5.29 -17.67 -12.81
C CYS A 52 6.62 -17.31 -13.48
N ARG A 53 6.53 -16.50 -14.55
CA ARG A 53 7.65 -16.08 -15.41
C ARG A 53 7.56 -14.58 -15.69
N PRO A 54 7.96 -13.74 -14.71
CA PRO A 54 7.85 -12.29 -14.83
C PRO A 54 8.67 -11.75 -16.01
N PHE A 55 8.07 -10.80 -16.73
CA PHE A 55 8.65 -10.11 -17.89
C PHE A 55 8.97 -11.01 -19.09
N SER A 56 8.53 -12.27 -19.08
CA SER A 56 8.66 -13.17 -20.23
C SER A 56 7.67 -12.82 -21.33
N HIS A 57 8.00 -13.17 -22.58
CA HIS A 57 7.14 -12.98 -23.74
C HIS A 57 5.83 -13.77 -23.59
N ASP A 58 5.91 -15.01 -23.13
CA ASP A 58 4.78 -15.94 -23.00
C ASP A 58 4.08 -15.90 -21.63
N ARG A 59 4.39 -14.92 -20.77
CA ARG A 59 3.79 -14.77 -19.43
C ARG A 59 2.26 -14.68 -19.51
N ALA A 60 1.55 -15.36 -18.61
CA ALA A 60 0.09 -15.36 -18.61
C ALA A 60 -0.55 -15.18 -17.22
N GLY A 61 0.24 -15.01 -16.17
CA GLY A 61 -0.26 -14.84 -14.82
C GLY A 61 0.67 -15.38 -13.74
N LEU A 62 0.19 -15.32 -12.51
CA LEU A 62 0.91 -15.73 -11.31
C LEU A 62 0.52 -17.13 -10.84
N ASN A 63 1.37 -17.74 -10.03
CA ASN A 63 0.95 -18.79 -9.10
C ASN A 63 0.88 -18.18 -7.70
N LEU A 64 -0.06 -18.62 -6.87
CA LEU A 64 -0.14 -18.17 -5.48
C LEU A 64 0.89 -18.90 -4.63
N GLY A 65 1.40 -18.19 -3.62
CA GLY A 65 2.24 -18.75 -2.57
C GLY A 65 1.66 -18.45 -1.19
N GLU A 66 2.22 -19.10 -0.18
CA GLU A 66 1.99 -18.81 1.24
C GLU A 66 3.33 -18.61 1.94
N GLY A 67 3.29 -17.93 3.08
CA GLY A 67 4.47 -17.66 3.87
C GLY A 67 4.31 -16.47 4.79
N ALA A 68 5.33 -16.21 5.59
CA ALA A 68 5.39 -15.05 6.45
C ALA A 68 6.83 -14.57 6.60
N ALA A 69 7.00 -13.26 6.74
CA ALA A 69 8.27 -12.66 7.08
C ALA A 69 8.05 -11.45 7.98
N PHE A 70 8.94 -11.29 8.95
CA PHE A 70 8.89 -10.19 9.90
C PHE A 70 10.31 -9.68 10.16
N VAL A 71 10.43 -8.38 10.38
CA VAL A 71 11.66 -7.73 10.81
C VAL A 71 11.37 -6.83 12.01
N VAL A 72 12.41 -6.55 12.79
CA VAL A 72 12.36 -5.56 13.86
C VAL A 72 12.96 -4.27 13.32
N LEU A 73 12.15 -3.22 13.22
CA LEU A 73 12.65 -1.87 13.02
C LEU A 73 13.06 -1.30 14.38
N GLU A 74 14.19 -0.62 14.42
CA GLU A 74 14.71 0.03 15.62
C GLU A 74 15.22 1.43 15.28
N ARG A 75 14.95 2.40 16.16
CA ARG A 75 15.52 3.73 16.07
C ARG A 75 17.04 3.62 16.09
N GLU A 76 17.71 4.23 15.14
CA GLU A 76 19.17 4.11 15.04
C GLU A 76 19.91 4.55 16.31
N SER A 77 19.49 5.64 16.97
CA SER A 77 20.12 6.06 18.23
C SER A 77 19.96 5.02 19.34
N ALA A 78 18.84 4.29 19.38
CA ALA A 78 18.63 3.18 20.32
C ALA A 78 19.51 1.97 19.98
N ALA A 79 19.64 1.64 18.69
CA ALA A 79 20.56 0.59 18.22
C ALA A 79 22.02 0.92 18.56
N ARG A 80 22.45 2.18 18.33
CA ARG A 80 23.78 2.69 18.69
C ARG A 80 24.03 2.65 20.19
N ALA A 81 23.07 3.07 21.00
CA ALA A 81 23.18 3.04 22.47
C ALA A 81 23.38 1.61 23.01
N ARG A 82 22.88 0.60 22.30
CA ARG A 82 23.11 -0.82 22.59
C ARG A 82 24.41 -1.39 22.02
N GLY A 83 25.12 -0.66 21.16
CA GLY A 83 26.29 -1.16 20.45
C GLY A 83 25.99 -2.27 19.44
N VAL A 84 24.76 -2.34 18.92
CA VAL A 84 24.39 -3.33 17.89
C VAL A 84 24.50 -2.74 16.49
N ARG A 85 25.05 -3.53 15.55
CA ARG A 85 25.11 -3.15 14.14
C ARG A 85 23.79 -3.53 13.45
N PRO A 86 23.11 -2.59 12.77
CA PRO A 86 21.90 -2.90 12.02
C PRO A 86 22.21 -3.80 10.81
N LEU A 87 21.24 -4.64 10.42
CA LEU A 87 21.36 -5.50 9.24
C LEU A 87 21.34 -4.68 7.93
N ALA A 88 20.52 -3.63 7.92
CA ALA A 88 20.35 -2.66 6.85
C ALA A 88 19.64 -1.42 7.41
N VAL A 89 19.44 -0.40 6.57
CA VAL A 89 18.69 0.82 6.89
C VAL A 89 17.50 0.94 5.94
N LEU A 90 16.31 1.19 6.48
CA LEU A 90 15.15 1.66 5.71
C LEU A 90 15.36 3.14 5.42
N GLU A 91 16.00 3.46 4.29
CA GLU A 91 16.45 4.80 3.92
C GLU A 91 15.30 5.64 3.33
N GLY A 92 14.34 4.98 2.66
CA GLY A 92 13.20 5.64 2.05
C GLY A 92 12.00 4.72 1.84
N TRP A 93 10.85 5.31 1.61
CA TRP A 93 9.62 4.61 1.26
C TRP A 93 8.63 5.55 0.57
N GLY A 94 7.72 4.98 -0.20
CA GLY A 94 6.62 5.70 -0.82
C GLY A 94 5.37 4.83 -0.84
N ASN A 95 4.22 5.48 -0.70
CA ASN A 95 2.90 4.88 -0.87
C ASN A 95 2.07 5.83 -1.73
N ALA A 96 1.50 5.28 -2.79
CA ALA A 96 0.66 6.02 -3.71
C ALA A 96 -0.53 5.19 -4.13
N CYS A 97 -1.58 5.87 -4.59
CA CYS A 97 -2.69 5.23 -5.25
C CYS A 97 -2.65 5.49 -6.76
N ASP A 98 -2.78 4.45 -7.58
CA ASP A 98 -2.90 4.61 -9.03
C ASP A 98 -4.23 5.27 -9.44
N ALA A 99 -5.26 5.17 -8.59
CA ALA A 99 -6.58 5.79 -8.76
C ALA A 99 -7.24 5.54 -10.13
N TYR A 100 -6.92 4.42 -10.78
CA TYR A 100 -7.34 4.11 -12.15
C TYR A 100 -8.44 3.03 -12.21
N HIS A 101 -8.15 1.83 -11.69
CA HIS A 101 -9.06 0.69 -11.75
C HIS A 101 -8.88 -0.24 -10.54
N GLN A 102 -9.91 -1.05 -10.23
CA GLN A 102 -9.89 -1.94 -9.07
C GLN A 102 -8.87 -3.10 -9.20
N THR A 103 -8.61 -3.55 -10.42
CA THR A 103 -7.76 -4.73 -10.68
C THR A 103 -6.70 -4.51 -11.76
N ALA A 104 -6.65 -3.32 -12.36
CA ALA A 104 -5.72 -2.99 -13.43
C ALA A 104 -4.96 -1.72 -13.07
N THR A 105 -3.73 -1.63 -13.56
CA THR A 105 -2.89 -0.45 -13.41
C THR A 105 -3.04 0.42 -14.66
N SER A 106 -2.95 1.74 -14.48
CA SER A 106 -2.91 2.75 -15.52
C SER A 106 -1.82 2.45 -16.56
N GLU A 107 -2.06 2.81 -17.81
CA GLU A 107 -1.15 2.49 -18.93
C GLU A 107 0.29 2.99 -18.70
N ASN A 108 0.43 4.14 -18.02
CA ASN A 108 1.72 4.74 -17.69
C ASN A 108 2.29 4.29 -16.33
N GLY A 109 1.59 3.43 -15.59
CA GLY A 109 1.99 2.98 -14.26
C GLY A 109 2.14 4.13 -13.27
N GLU A 110 1.15 5.01 -13.17
CA GLU A 110 1.20 6.23 -12.35
C GLU A 110 1.46 5.93 -10.87
N GLY A 111 0.69 5.04 -10.26
CA GLY A 111 0.87 4.63 -8.87
C GLY A 111 2.27 4.03 -8.60
N PRO A 112 2.73 3.03 -9.37
CA PRO A 112 4.10 2.52 -9.28
C PRO A 112 5.18 3.59 -9.43
N TYR A 113 5.04 4.51 -10.40
CA TYR A 113 5.96 5.63 -10.61
C TYR A 113 6.01 6.55 -9.39
N LEU A 114 4.85 6.95 -8.86
CA LEU A 114 4.75 7.84 -7.71
C LEU A 114 5.34 7.18 -6.46
N ALA A 115 5.02 5.91 -6.17
CA ALA A 115 5.54 5.20 -5.01
C ALA A 115 7.08 5.11 -5.04
N MET A 116 7.67 4.72 -6.18
CA MET A 116 9.12 4.65 -6.33
C MET A 116 9.77 6.04 -6.22
N THR A 117 9.21 7.05 -6.91
CA THR A 117 9.73 8.43 -6.88
C THR A 117 9.69 9.02 -5.47
N GLN A 118 8.59 8.78 -4.72
CA GLN A 118 8.48 9.21 -3.34
C GLN A 118 9.53 8.54 -2.45
N ALA A 119 9.78 7.23 -2.61
CA ALA A 119 10.81 6.52 -1.85
C ALA A 119 12.21 7.10 -2.07
N LEU A 120 12.56 7.39 -3.31
CA LEU A 120 13.85 8.01 -3.67
C LEU A 120 13.97 9.44 -3.16
N ARG A 121 12.92 10.26 -3.36
CA ARG A 121 12.86 11.65 -2.90
C ARG A 121 13.00 11.74 -1.38
N ARG A 122 12.30 10.86 -0.65
CA ARG A 122 12.37 10.77 0.81
C ARG A 122 13.78 10.46 1.29
N ALA A 123 14.45 9.54 0.60
CA ALA A 123 15.81 9.14 0.93
C ALA A 123 16.87 10.17 0.52
N GLY A 124 16.54 11.14 -0.35
CA GLY A 124 17.53 12.03 -0.97
C GLY A 124 18.41 11.33 -2.03
N VAL A 125 17.99 10.16 -2.51
CA VAL A 125 18.77 9.27 -3.37
C VAL A 125 18.40 9.50 -4.84
N ALA A 126 19.41 9.68 -5.71
CA ALA A 126 19.16 9.77 -7.14
C ALA A 126 18.89 8.38 -7.74
N PRO A 127 18.09 8.27 -8.82
CA PRO A 127 17.79 6.98 -9.46
C PRO A 127 19.04 6.15 -9.82
N ARG A 128 20.12 6.80 -10.27
CA ARG A 128 21.40 6.17 -10.61
C ARG A 128 22.15 5.53 -9.43
N ASP A 129 21.78 5.86 -8.19
CA ASP A 129 22.42 5.38 -6.97
C ASP A 129 21.69 4.16 -6.38
N VAL A 130 20.67 3.64 -7.09
CA VAL A 130 19.99 2.37 -6.82
C VAL A 130 20.66 1.26 -7.61
N ASP A 131 21.11 0.20 -6.94
CA ASP A 131 21.83 -0.89 -7.61
C ASP A 131 20.89 -2.00 -8.08
N TYR A 132 19.82 -2.24 -7.31
CA TYR A 132 18.89 -3.33 -7.55
C TYR A 132 17.43 -2.92 -7.29
N VAL A 133 16.52 -3.43 -8.11
CA VAL A 133 15.07 -3.36 -7.89
C VAL A 133 14.52 -4.77 -7.88
N ASN A 134 13.92 -5.15 -6.75
CA ASN A 134 12.99 -6.28 -6.71
C ASN A 134 11.62 -5.78 -7.16
N ALA A 135 11.29 -6.06 -8.41
CA ALA A 135 10.03 -5.67 -9.02
C ALA A 135 8.85 -6.42 -8.41
N HIS A 136 7.65 -5.83 -8.51
CA HIS A 136 6.42 -6.54 -8.19
C HIS A 136 6.22 -7.72 -9.15
N GLY A 137 6.46 -7.57 -10.45
CA GLY A 137 6.62 -8.63 -11.45
C GLY A 137 5.78 -9.88 -11.19
N THR A 138 4.47 -9.79 -11.41
CA THR A 138 3.53 -10.89 -11.19
C THR A 138 3.37 -11.81 -12.39
N ALA A 139 4.06 -11.53 -13.50
CA ALA A 139 3.86 -12.25 -14.76
C ALA A 139 2.45 -12.06 -15.35
N THR A 140 1.65 -11.13 -14.81
CA THR A 140 0.38 -10.73 -15.43
C THR A 140 0.65 -9.76 -16.58
N PRO A 141 -0.01 -9.90 -17.74
CA PRO A 141 0.32 -9.08 -18.91
C PRO A 141 0.27 -7.58 -18.67
N ASN A 142 -0.77 -7.07 -18.01
CA ASN A 142 -0.93 -5.64 -17.70
C ASN A 142 0.12 -5.15 -16.70
N ASN A 143 0.27 -5.80 -15.54
CA ASN A 143 1.19 -5.34 -14.49
C ASN A 143 2.64 -5.24 -14.99
N ASP A 144 3.13 -6.27 -15.69
CA ASP A 144 4.53 -6.29 -16.09
C ASP A 144 4.83 -5.20 -17.14
N VAL A 145 3.86 -4.83 -17.99
CA VAL A 145 3.98 -3.71 -18.93
C VAL A 145 3.98 -2.37 -18.21
N THR A 146 3.02 -2.15 -17.32
CA THR A 146 2.85 -0.87 -16.61
C THR A 146 3.97 -0.63 -15.60
N GLU A 147 4.44 -1.68 -14.91
CA GLU A 147 5.63 -1.62 -14.06
C GLU A 147 6.89 -1.34 -14.89
N SER A 148 7.02 -1.94 -16.07
CA SER A 148 8.13 -1.64 -16.98
C SER A 148 8.12 -0.18 -17.44
N ALA A 149 6.94 0.37 -17.74
CA ALA A 149 6.79 1.80 -18.07
C ALA A 149 7.17 2.70 -16.88
N ALA A 150 6.70 2.38 -15.67
CA ALA A 150 7.02 3.12 -14.46
C ALA A 150 8.52 3.09 -14.14
N LEU A 151 9.18 1.93 -14.26
CA LEU A 151 10.62 1.79 -14.06
C LEU A 151 11.41 2.67 -15.04
N ARG A 152 11.06 2.66 -16.33
CA ARG A 152 11.69 3.55 -17.31
C ARG A 152 11.45 5.03 -17.01
N ARG A 153 10.26 5.40 -16.52
CA ARG A 153 9.98 6.79 -16.10
C ARG A 153 10.84 7.24 -14.93
N VAL A 154 11.13 6.35 -13.98
CA VAL A 154 11.96 6.67 -12.80
C VAL A 154 13.46 6.69 -13.14
N PHE A 155 13.94 5.67 -13.87
CA PHE A 155 15.38 5.42 -14.04
C PHE A 155 15.91 5.82 -15.42
N GLY A 156 15.04 6.13 -16.38
CA GLY A 156 15.43 6.40 -17.77
C GLY A 156 16.05 5.17 -18.45
N GLU A 157 17.04 5.42 -19.30
CA GLU A 157 17.77 4.37 -20.04
C GLU A 157 18.70 3.54 -19.14
N ASN A 158 19.13 4.09 -18.00
CA ASN A 158 20.07 3.44 -17.09
C ASN A 158 19.31 2.68 -15.99
N LEU A 159 18.61 1.63 -16.38
CA LEU A 159 17.91 0.76 -15.44
C LEU A 159 18.91 0.05 -14.50
N PRO A 160 18.61 -0.06 -13.20
CA PRO A 160 19.38 -0.88 -12.28
C PRO A 160 19.24 -2.37 -12.61
N HIS A 161 19.92 -3.23 -11.86
CA HIS A 161 19.59 -4.65 -11.90
C HIS A 161 18.13 -4.85 -11.48
N ILE A 162 17.34 -5.55 -12.29
CA ILE A 162 15.91 -5.79 -12.00
C ILE A 162 15.63 -7.29 -12.05
N SER A 163 14.88 -7.79 -11.07
CA SER A 163 14.29 -9.14 -11.11
C SER A 163 12.98 -9.17 -10.32
N SER A 164 12.20 -10.24 -10.48
CA SER A 164 11.12 -10.58 -9.56
C SER A 164 11.37 -11.95 -8.92
N THR A 165 11.22 -12.00 -7.60
CA THR A 165 11.42 -13.21 -6.79
C THR A 165 10.18 -14.08 -6.70
N LYS A 166 9.02 -13.65 -7.25
CA LYS A 166 7.75 -14.41 -7.20
C LYS A 166 7.83 -15.74 -7.94
N ALA A 167 8.80 -15.89 -8.85
CA ALA A 167 9.08 -17.16 -9.50
C ALA A 167 9.63 -18.23 -8.54
N PHE A 168 10.21 -17.86 -7.40
CA PHE A 168 10.71 -18.81 -6.40
C PHE A 168 9.62 -19.22 -5.40
N THR A 169 8.83 -18.25 -4.95
CA THR A 169 7.92 -18.41 -3.80
C THR A 169 6.45 -18.51 -4.19
N GLY A 170 6.12 -18.25 -5.45
CA GLY A 170 4.77 -17.81 -5.82
C GLY A 170 4.49 -16.40 -5.30
N HIS A 171 3.34 -15.87 -5.65
CA HIS A 171 2.87 -14.59 -5.13
C HIS A 171 2.18 -14.80 -3.77
N THR A 172 2.87 -14.43 -2.69
CA THR A 172 2.39 -14.55 -1.30
C THR A 172 1.50 -13.38 -0.88
N THR A 173 0.77 -12.79 -1.84
CA THR A 173 -0.16 -11.66 -1.69
C THR A 173 0.19 -10.69 -0.55
N SER A 174 -0.53 -10.73 0.58
CA SER A 174 -0.37 -9.75 1.67
C SER A 174 0.99 -9.79 2.35
N ALA A 175 1.70 -10.93 2.34
CA ALA A 175 3.04 -11.11 2.89
C ALA A 175 4.18 -10.73 1.93
N SER A 176 3.87 -10.55 0.63
CA SER A 176 4.89 -10.38 -0.44
C SER A 176 5.90 -9.29 -0.10
N GLY A 177 5.43 -8.10 0.28
CA GLY A 177 6.31 -6.97 0.60
C GLY A 177 7.37 -7.29 1.66
N SER A 178 7.03 -8.06 2.70
CA SER A 178 7.98 -8.43 3.76
C SER A 178 8.92 -9.57 3.37
N ILE A 179 8.42 -10.58 2.67
CA ILE A 179 9.24 -11.71 2.20
C ILE A 179 10.28 -11.20 1.20
N GLU A 180 9.84 -10.35 0.27
CA GLU A 180 10.69 -9.75 -0.74
C GLU A 180 11.67 -8.74 -0.14
N ALA A 181 11.27 -7.97 0.87
CA ALA A 181 12.19 -7.14 1.64
C ALA A 181 13.28 -7.98 2.32
N VAL A 182 12.95 -9.12 2.93
CA VAL A 182 13.96 -10.02 3.51
C VAL A 182 14.92 -10.56 2.44
N ILE A 183 14.44 -10.89 1.25
CA ILE A 183 15.32 -11.29 0.13
C ILE A 183 16.25 -10.14 -0.27
N CYS A 184 15.74 -8.91 -0.38
CA CYS A 184 16.56 -7.72 -0.63
C CYS A 184 17.60 -7.47 0.47
N LEU A 185 17.24 -7.68 1.75
CA LEU A 185 18.18 -7.59 2.87
C LEU A 185 19.31 -8.61 2.73
N LEU A 186 18.99 -9.88 2.42
CA LEU A 186 19.99 -10.91 2.19
C LEU A 186 20.88 -10.57 0.98
N ALA A 187 20.30 -10.04 -0.10
CA ALA A 187 21.02 -9.59 -1.28
C ALA A 187 22.04 -8.49 -0.96
N LEU A 188 21.65 -7.49 -0.16
CA LEU A 188 22.52 -6.42 0.34
C LEU A 188 23.63 -6.96 1.25
N GLN A 189 23.31 -7.90 2.15
CA GLN A 189 24.27 -8.45 3.10
C GLN A 189 25.31 -9.38 2.48
N HIS A 190 24.91 -10.14 1.46
CA HIS A 190 25.75 -11.16 0.84
C HIS A 190 26.29 -10.76 -0.53
N GLY A 191 25.91 -9.58 -1.05
CA GLY A 191 26.44 -9.05 -2.30
C GLY A 191 26.06 -9.92 -3.49
N PHE A 192 24.77 -10.18 -3.69
CA PHE A 192 24.27 -10.89 -4.87
C PHE A 192 22.99 -10.24 -5.39
N VAL A 193 22.69 -10.46 -6.68
CA VAL A 193 21.41 -10.09 -7.30
C VAL A 193 20.57 -11.36 -7.42
N PRO A 194 19.32 -11.40 -6.92
CA PRO A 194 18.42 -12.51 -7.19
C PRO A 194 18.19 -12.67 -8.71
N PRO A 195 18.34 -13.88 -9.28
CA PRO A 195 18.08 -14.07 -10.71
C PRO A 195 16.58 -14.14 -11.00
N ASN A 196 16.15 -13.52 -12.09
CA ASN A 196 14.81 -13.67 -12.63
C ASN A 196 14.70 -15.04 -13.33
N LEU A 197 13.90 -15.93 -12.75
CA LEU A 197 13.74 -17.26 -13.31
C LEU A 197 12.79 -17.28 -14.51
N ARG A 198 13.01 -18.26 -15.40
CA ARG A 198 12.10 -18.62 -16.50
C ARG A 198 11.82 -17.49 -17.49
N TRP A 199 12.75 -16.57 -17.63
CA TRP A 199 12.67 -15.54 -18.66
C TRP A 199 13.22 -16.06 -19.99
N ASP A 200 12.41 -15.99 -21.03
CA ASP A 200 12.71 -16.47 -22.39
C ASP A 200 12.85 -15.36 -23.44
N GLY A 201 12.75 -14.11 -23.01
CA GLY A 201 12.70 -12.93 -23.87
C GLY A 201 11.53 -12.03 -23.48
N GLY A 202 11.48 -10.82 -24.02
CA GLY A 202 10.38 -9.87 -23.84
C GLY A 202 10.35 -8.90 -25.02
N ASP A 203 9.18 -8.33 -25.32
CA ASP A 203 9.07 -7.26 -26.32
C ASP A 203 9.53 -5.92 -25.75
N ASP A 204 9.60 -4.89 -26.60
CA ASP A 204 10.10 -3.55 -26.23
C ASP A 204 9.27 -2.86 -25.14
N SER A 205 8.04 -3.31 -24.87
CA SER A 205 7.22 -2.77 -23.78
C SER A 205 7.75 -3.21 -22.40
N LEU A 206 8.58 -4.25 -22.32
CA LEU A 206 9.04 -4.85 -21.07
C LEU A 206 10.50 -4.51 -20.75
N ILE A 207 10.80 -4.33 -19.47
CA ILE A 207 12.19 -4.28 -19.01
C ILE A 207 12.88 -5.62 -19.26
N ARG A 208 14.22 -5.59 -19.38
CA ARG A 208 15.03 -6.80 -19.43
C ARG A 208 15.50 -7.16 -18.02
N PRO A 209 15.02 -8.25 -17.41
CA PRO A 209 15.45 -8.63 -16.07
C PRO A 209 16.81 -9.35 -16.08
N VAL A 210 17.43 -9.47 -14.91
CA VAL A 210 18.72 -10.14 -14.72
C VAL A 210 18.51 -11.64 -14.53
N VAL A 211 18.94 -12.48 -15.47
CA VAL A 211 18.73 -13.94 -15.42
C VAL A 211 19.95 -14.72 -14.89
N ALA A 212 21.15 -14.24 -15.23
CA ALA A 212 22.42 -14.86 -14.84
C ALA A 212 23.35 -13.78 -14.24
N PRO A 213 23.10 -13.34 -13.00
CA PRO A 213 23.95 -12.36 -12.33
C PRO A 213 25.34 -12.94 -12.09
N PRO A 214 26.39 -12.11 -12.06
CA PRO A 214 27.70 -12.53 -11.57
C PRO A 214 27.60 -13.14 -10.17
N ALA A 215 28.51 -14.06 -9.85
CA ALA A 215 28.50 -14.78 -8.57
C ALA A 215 28.62 -13.85 -7.34
N HIS A 216 29.20 -12.66 -7.52
CA HIS A 216 29.30 -11.63 -6.49
C HIS A 216 29.10 -10.25 -7.12
N THR A 217 28.04 -9.57 -6.69
CA THR A 217 27.63 -8.24 -7.12
C THR A 217 27.28 -7.44 -5.87
N PRO A 218 28.23 -6.67 -5.30
CA PRO A 218 27.96 -5.82 -4.15
C PRO A 218 26.82 -4.85 -4.44
N LEU A 219 25.82 -4.85 -3.58
CA LEU A 219 24.71 -3.92 -3.63
C LEU A 219 24.81 -2.97 -2.44
N ARG A 220 24.59 -1.68 -2.67
CA ARG A 220 24.52 -0.64 -1.65
C ARG A 220 23.08 -0.27 -1.35
N ARG A 221 22.20 -0.29 -2.37
CA ARG A 221 20.78 0.04 -2.27
C ARG A 221 19.91 -0.88 -3.11
N ALA A 222 18.82 -1.34 -2.51
CA ALA A 222 17.79 -2.14 -3.14
C ALA A 222 16.42 -1.50 -2.96
N LEU A 223 15.68 -1.31 -4.05
CA LEU A 223 14.29 -0.90 -4.03
C LEU A 223 13.39 -2.14 -4.10
N CYS A 224 12.44 -2.27 -3.18
CA CYS A 224 11.49 -3.38 -3.10
C CYS A 224 10.09 -2.88 -3.42
N ASN A 225 9.52 -3.34 -4.52
CA ASN A 225 8.20 -2.91 -5.01
C ASN A 225 7.11 -3.92 -4.65
N ALA A 226 5.99 -3.41 -4.13
CA ALA A 226 4.79 -4.20 -3.89
C ALA A 226 3.55 -3.40 -4.33
N PHE A 227 2.88 -3.87 -5.39
CA PHE A 227 1.77 -3.18 -6.03
C PHE A 227 0.48 -3.99 -5.84
N GLY A 228 -0.49 -3.41 -5.13
CA GLY A 228 -1.70 -4.09 -4.70
C GLY A 228 -2.93 -3.73 -5.51
N PHE A 229 -3.94 -4.61 -5.51
CA PHE A 229 -5.25 -4.31 -6.08
C PHE A 229 -5.83 -3.01 -5.54
N GLY A 230 -6.67 -2.37 -6.34
CA GLY A 230 -7.19 -1.03 -6.09
C GLY A 230 -6.13 0.06 -6.30
N GLY A 231 -5.05 -0.25 -6.99
CA GLY A 231 -3.93 0.65 -7.26
C GLY A 231 -3.15 1.04 -6.00
N ASN A 232 -3.03 0.16 -5.01
CA ASN A 232 -2.33 0.48 -3.76
C ASN A 232 -0.85 0.12 -3.87
N ASP A 233 -0.01 1.11 -4.18
CA ASP A 233 1.37 0.88 -4.58
C ASP A 233 2.35 1.32 -3.50
N THR A 234 3.33 0.49 -3.21
CA THR A 234 4.32 0.76 -2.16
C THR A 234 5.72 0.36 -2.61
N ALA A 235 6.68 1.24 -2.34
CA ALA A 235 8.10 0.98 -2.58
C ALA A 235 8.90 1.22 -1.31
N LEU A 236 9.81 0.31 -0.98
CA LEU A 236 10.74 0.42 0.15
C LEU A 236 12.17 0.51 -0.38
N LEU A 237 12.92 1.53 0.03
CA LEU A 237 14.35 1.66 -0.28
C LEU A 237 15.17 1.18 0.93
N LEU A 238 15.89 0.09 0.72
CA LEU A 238 16.76 -0.54 1.72
C LEU A 238 18.22 -0.30 1.34
N ALA A 239 19.04 0.07 2.31
CA ALA A 239 20.45 0.36 2.08
C ALA A 239 21.36 -0.39 3.06
N THR A 240 22.60 -0.67 2.65
CA THR A 240 23.61 -1.14 3.59
C THR A 240 23.91 -0.05 4.63
N PRO A 241 24.29 -0.41 5.88
CA PRO A 241 24.64 0.59 6.89
C PRO A 241 25.72 1.58 6.42
N GLU A 242 26.68 1.11 5.61
CA GLU A 242 27.79 1.92 5.08
C GLU A 242 27.29 2.93 4.04
N ALA A 243 26.39 2.51 3.14
CA ALA A 243 25.84 3.39 2.13
C ALA A 243 24.98 4.49 2.75
N ALA A 244 24.14 4.14 3.72
CA ALA A 244 23.29 5.09 4.44
C ALA A 244 24.10 6.06 5.33
N ALA A 245 25.22 5.62 5.91
CA ALA A 245 26.13 6.50 6.66
C ALA A 245 26.80 7.53 5.75
N ALA A 246 27.38 7.09 4.63
CA ALA A 246 28.05 7.98 3.67
C ALA A 246 27.09 9.01 3.04
N HIS A 247 25.82 8.66 2.87
CA HIS A 247 24.82 9.58 2.34
C HIS A 247 24.41 10.66 3.35
N ARG A 248 24.30 10.32 4.63
CA ARG A 248 23.98 11.29 5.69
C ARG A 248 25.04 12.35 5.86
N ASP A 249 26.31 11.94 5.81
CA ASP A 249 27.45 12.86 5.88
C ASP A 249 27.47 13.88 4.72
N THR A 250 26.72 13.63 3.63
CA THR A 250 26.72 14.46 2.42
C THR A 250 25.42 15.23 2.16
N VAL A 251 24.25 14.75 2.62
CA VAL A 251 22.94 15.30 2.22
C VAL A 251 22.06 15.75 3.40
N LEU A 252 22.22 15.17 4.59
CA LEU A 252 21.34 15.45 5.73
C LEU A 252 22.16 15.44 7.03
N PRO A 253 22.60 16.60 7.58
CA PRO A 253 22.96 16.63 8.99
C PRO A 253 21.74 16.18 9.80
N ASP A 254 21.94 15.51 10.94
CA ASP A 254 20.88 15.10 11.87
C ASP A 254 19.96 16.30 12.16
N ALA A 255 18.90 16.45 11.37
CA ALA A 255 17.97 17.54 11.54
C ALA A 255 17.30 17.30 12.90
N PRO A 256 17.29 18.29 13.80
CA PRO A 256 16.62 18.13 15.08
C PRO A 256 15.19 17.68 14.81
N SER A 257 14.72 16.67 15.55
CA SER A 257 13.35 16.18 15.43
C SER A 257 12.42 17.38 15.56
N GLN A 258 11.77 17.76 14.46
CA GLN A 258 10.78 18.84 14.52
C GLN A 258 9.67 18.40 15.48
N PRO A 259 9.16 19.32 16.32
CA PRO A 259 8.03 18.99 17.16
C PRO A 259 6.87 18.53 16.29
N LEU A 260 6.17 17.49 16.73
CA LEU A 260 5.01 16.98 16.02
C LEU A 260 3.95 18.08 15.85
N ARG A 261 3.43 18.23 14.64
CA ARG A 261 2.35 19.18 14.36
C ARG A 261 1.08 18.72 15.08
N PRO A 262 0.29 19.64 15.69
CA PRO A 262 -1.03 19.28 16.17
C PRO A 262 -1.93 18.89 14.99
N VAL A 263 -2.82 17.94 15.23
CA VAL A 263 -3.78 17.44 14.23
C VAL A 263 -5.19 17.77 14.70
N TYR A 264 -6.04 18.22 13.78
CA TYR A 264 -7.39 18.65 14.07
C TYR A 264 -8.42 17.93 13.20
N VAL A 265 -9.59 17.71 13.77
CA VAL A 265 -10.75 17.18 13.05
C VAL A 265 -11.57 18.36 12.54
N LYS A 266 -11.74 18.44 11.22
CA LYS A 266 -12.41 19.57 10.54
C LYS A 266 -13.86 19.28 10.20
N GLN A 267 -14.10 18.04 9.84
CA GLN A 267 -15.42 17.51 9.53
C GLN A 267 -15.47 16.11 10.11
N CYS A 268 -16.62 15.71 10.65
CA CYS A 268 -16.91 14.30 10.83
C CYS A 268 -18.40 14.03 10.62
N VAL A 269 -18.71 13.04 9.79
CA VAL A 269 -20.06 12.78 9.30
C VAL A 269 -20.35 11.30 9.37
N ARG A 270 -21.50 10.96 9.97
CA ARG A 270 -22.04 9.60 9.91
C ARG A 270 -23.03 9.50 8.76
N PHE A 271 -23.00 8.38 8.03
CA PHE A 271 -23.97 8.13 6.96
C PHE A 271 -25.41 8.18 7.46
N ALA A 272 -25.67 7.68 8.68
CA ALA A 272 -27.01 7.67 9.28
C ALA A 272 -27.59 9.09 9.53
N ASP A 273 -26.73 10.11 9.61
CA ASP A 273 -27.13 11.49 9.87
C ASP A 273 -27.35 12.28 8.55
N LEU A 274 -27.16 11.65 7.39
CA LEU A 274 -27.35 12.27 6.08
C LEU A 274 -28.75 12.01 5.55
N ALA A 275 -29.47 13.09 5.24
CA ALA A 275 -30.73 13.01 4.52
C ALA A 275 -30.50 12.57 3.06
N PRO A 276 -31.45 11.84 2.42
CA PRO A 276 -31.28 11.34 1.06
C PRO A 276 -30.93 12.43 0.02
N GLU A 277 -31.39 13.67 0.23
CA GLU A 277 -31.15 14.81 -0.65
C GLU A 277 -29.72 15.35 -0.55
N GLN A 278 -29.03 15.08 0.57
CA GLN A 278 -27.63 15.45 0.81
C GLN A 278 -26.66 14.44 0.19
N LEU A 279 -27.14 13.26 -0.19
CA LEU A 279 -26.28 12.21 -0.73
C LEU A 279 -25.92 12.51 -2.19
N PRO A 280 -24.62 12.54 -2.54
CA PRO A 280 -24.21 12.78 -3.91
C PRO A 280 -24.72 11.68 -4.83
N LYS A 281 -25.15 12.10 -6.03
CA LYS A 281 -25.65 11.17 -7.05
C LYS A 281 -24.48 10.38 -7.63
N ILE A 282 -24.48 9.07 -7.38
CA ILE A 282 -23.58 8.14 -8.05
C ILE A 282 -24.21 7.75 -9.39
N PRO A 283 -23.45 7.77 -10.51
CA PRO A 283 -23.96 7.35 -11.81
C PRO A 283 -24.61 5.95 -11.73
N PRO A 284 -25.80 5.73 -12.32
CA PRO A 284 -26.54 4.47 -12.16
C PRO A 284 -25.73 3.21 -12.51
N MET A 285 -24.86 3.28 -13.53
CA MET A 285 -23.99 2.16 -13.89
C MET A 285 -22.97 1.80 -12.80
N VAL A 286 -22.43 2.79 -12.10
CA VAL A 286 -21.51 2.58 -10.99
C VAL A 286 -22.29 2.08 -9.77
N ALA A 287 -23.39 2.75 -9.42
CA ALA A 287 -24.21 2.40 -8.26
C ALA A 287 -24.74 0.96 -8.31
N ARG A 288 -25.08 0.43 -9.49
CA ARG A 288 -25.57 -0.96 -9.67
C ARG A 288 -24.52 -2.02 -9.39
N ARG A 289 -23.24 -1.66 -9.40
CA ARG A 289 -22.13 -2.59 -9.13
C ARG A 289 -21.70 -2.55 -7.68
N LEU A 290 -21.99 -1.47 -6.95
CA LEU A 290 -21.52 -1.31 -5.56
C LEU A 290 -22.47 -1.98 -4.57
N SER A 291 -21.88 -2.72 -3.62
CA SER A 291 -22.61 -3.21 -2.45
C SER A 291 -22.99 -2.05 -1.51
N GLY A 292 -23.84 -2.35 -0.52
CA GLY A 292 -24.37 -1.35 0.41
C GLY A 292 -23.28 -0.57 1.12
N VAL A 293 -22.30 -1.25 1.72
CA VAL A 293 -21.17 -0.61 2.43
C VAL A 293 -20.32 0.25 1.49
N LEU A 294 -19.98 -0.25 0.30
CA LEU A 294 -19.18 0.50 -0.67
C LEU A 294 -19.88 1.78 -1.13
N LYS A 295 -21.19 1.71 -1.36
CA LYS A 295 -22.00 2.87 -1.72
C LYS A 295 -22.04 3.90 -0.59
N ARG A 296 -22.30 3.47 0.65
CA ARG A 296 -22.31 4.36 1.82
C ARG A 296 -20.96 5.03 2.03
N ALA A 297 -19.89 4.23 2.02
CA ALA A 297 -18.51 4.70 2.17
C ALA A 297 -18.18 5.79 1.15
N LEU A 298 -18.48 5.55 -0.12
CA LEU A 298 -18.24 6.53 -1.18
C LEU A 298 -19.09 7.80 -1.00
N GLN A 299 -20.38 7.67 -0.73
CA GLN A 299 -21.26 8.83 -0.59
C GLN A 299 -20.87 9.70 0.61
N THR A 300 -20.63 9.10 1.79
CA THR A 300 -20.20 9.85 2.98
C THR A 300 -18.86 10.53 2.74
N SER A 301 -17.92 9.84 2.10
CA SER A 301 -16.61 10.40 1.75
C SER A 301 -16.74 11.63 0.86
N LEU A 302 -17.55 11.54 -0.20
CA LEU A 302 -17.78 12.67 -1.11
C LEU A 302 -18.43 13.86 -0.41
N VAL A 303 -19.38 13.64 0.50
CA VAL A 303 -19.98 14.72 1.31
C VAL A 303 -18.94 15.41 2.20
N VAL A 304 -18.07 14.63 2.84
CA VAL A 304 -17.03 15.18 3.72
C VAL A 304 -16.01 15.99 2.92
N LEU A 305 -15.57 15.49 1.77
CA LEU A 305 -14.65 16.17 0.87
C LEU A 305 -15.25 17.48 0.32
N GLU A 306 -16.53 17.47 -0.06
CA GLU A 306 -17.25 18.67 -0.51
C GLU A 306 -17.35 19.71 0.61
N ARG A 307 -17.69 19.30 1.84
CA ARG A 307 -17.76 20.21 3.00
C ARG A 307 -16.41 20.79 3.41
N ALA A 308 -15.33 20.04 3.16
CA ALA A 308 -13.97 20.46 3.45
C ALA A 308 -13.32 21.30 2.33
N ASP A 309 -14.01 21.49 1.19
CA ASP A 309 -13.45 22.10 -0.03
C ASP A 309 -12.12 21.46 -0.46
N CYS A 310 -12.04 20.14 -0.32
CA CYS A 310 -10.86 19.35 -0.64
C CYS A 310 -11.28 18.13 -1.48
N PRO A 311 -11.23 18.21 -2.82
CA PRO A 311 -11.58 17.08 -3.67
C PRO A 311 -10.50 15.98 -3.71
N HIS A 312 -9.25 16.31 -3.39
CA HIS A 312 -8.09 15.42 -3.49
C HIS A 312 -7.23 15.50 -2.21
N PRO A 313 -7.57 14.75 -1.15
CA PRO A 313 -6.78 14.74 0.07
C PRO A 313 -5.44 14.04 -0.18
N ASP A 314 -4.40 14.38 0.57
CA ASP A 314 -3.09 13.72 0.45
C ASP A 314 -3.11 12.27 0.95
N ALA A 315 -4.07 11.93 1.81
CA ALA A 315 -4.23 10.58 2.37
C ALA A 315 -5.70 10.15 2.46
N ILE A 316 -5.96 8.89 2.12
CA ILE A 316 -7.22 8.17 2.38
C ILE A 316 -6.89 6.98 3.27
N VAL A 317 -7.41 6.98 4.51
CA VAL A 317 -7.17 5.91 5.48
C VAL A 317 -8.49 5.30 5.90
N THR A 318 -8.65 4.00 5.67
CA THR A 318 -9.89 3.27 5.92
C THR A 318 -9.71 2.34 7.11
N GLY A 319 -10.60 2.39 8.09
CA GLY A 319 -10.79 1.37 9.12
C GLY A 319 -12.06 0.56 8.82
N THR A 320 -11.97 -0.75 8.88
CA THR A 320 -13.12 -1.65 8.71
C THR A 320 -12.92 -2.92 9.53
N ALA A 321 -13.87 -3.22 10.41
CA ALA A 321 -13.79 -4.37 11.31
C ALA A 321 -13.87 -5.69 10.52
N MET A 322 -14.91 -5.83 9.69
CA MET A 322 -15.23 -7.07 8.98
C MET A 322 -15.25 -6.91 7.45
N GLY A 323 -15.06 -5.70 6.94
CA GLY A 323 -15.05 -5.44 5.51
C GLY A 323 -16.42 -5.60 4.86
N CYS A 324 -16.39 -5.94 3.57
CA CYS A 324 -17.60 -6.18 2.78
C CYS A 324 -18.08 -7.63 3.00
N VAL A 325 -18.64 -7.91 4.18
CA VAL A 325 -19.08 -9.26 4.57
C VAL A 325 -20.12 -9.83 3.60
N ARG A 326 -21.05 -9.00 3.12
CA ARG A 326 -22.09 -9.44 2.17
C ARG A 326 -21.50 -9.93 0.85
N ASP A 327 -20.48 -9.25 0.33
CA ASP A 327 -19.78 -9.67 -0.89
C ASP A 327 -18.95 -10.95 -0.64
N THR A 328 -18.33 -11.06 0.53
CA THR A 328 -17.61 -12.28 0.97
C THR A 328 -18.55 -13.47 1.05
N GLU A 329 -19.71 -13.32 1.67
CA GLU A 329 -20.75 -14.34 1.76
C GLU A 329 -21.26 -14.74 0.38
N ALA A 330 -21.56 -13.76 -0.49
CA ALA A 330 -22.03 -14.01 -1.85
C ALA A 330 -21.01 -14.85 -2.65
N PHE A 331 -19.72 -14.51 -2.56
CA PHE A 331 -18.67 -15.28 -3.23
C PHE A 331 -18.56 -16.71 -2.69
N LEU A 332 -18.61 -16.89 -1.36
CA LEU A 332 -18.59 -18.21 -0.74
C LEU A 332 -19.81 -19.06 -1.12
N ARG A 333 -21.00 -18.47 -1.20
CA ARG A 333 -22.21 -19.16 -1.67
C ARG A 333 -22.09 -19.60 -3.12
N GLU A 334 -21.58 -18.74 -3.99
CA GLU A 334 -21.31 -19.10 -5.40
C GLU A 334 -20.33 -20.27 -5.51
N MET A 335 -19.28 -20.31 -4.67
CA MET A 335 -18.34 -21.43 -4.63
C MET A 335 -19.01 -22.76 -4.27
N VAL A 336 -19.99 -22.74 -3.36
CA VAL A 336 -20.73 -23.95 -2.95
C VAL A 336 -21.77 -24.35 -4.01
N GLU A 337 -22.47 -23.38 -4.59
CA GLU A 337 -23.64 -23.63 -5.45
C GLU A 337 -23.29 -23.80 -6.94
N ARG A 338 -22.17 -23.25 -7.42
CA ARG A 338 -21.83 -23.15 -8.85
C ARG A 338 -20.51 -23.83 -9.25
N ASP A 339 -20.13 -24.89 -8.53
CA ASP A 339 -18.99 -25.77 -8.82
C ASP A 339 -17.64 -25.06 -9.04
N GLU A 340 -17.37 -24.00 -8.26
CA GLU A 340 -16.17 -23.13 -8.29
C GLU A 340 -15.70 -22.57 -9.67
N GLN A 341 -16.23 -23.02 -10.80
CA GLN A 341 -15.78 -22.69 -12.16
C GLN A 341 -16.48 -21.45 -12.72
N LEU A 342 -17.65 -21.08 -12.18
CA LEU A 342 -18.51 -20.00 -12.68
C LEU A 342 -18.68 -18.87 -11.66
N LEU A 343 -17.58 -18.47 -11.02
CA LEU A 343 -17.56 -17.45 -9.99
C LEU A 343 -17.57 -16.05 -10.59
N GLN A 344 -18.32 -15.14 -9.97
CA GLN A 344 -18.32 -13.74 -10.39
C GLN A 344 -17.11 -13.01 -9.78
N PRO A 345 -16.24 -12.38 -10.59
CA PRO A 345 -15.06 -11.69 -10.06
C PRO A 345 -15.43 -10.51 -9.16
N THR A 346 -16.57 -9.86 -9.40
CA THR A 346 -17.01 -8.67 -8.66
C THR A 346 -17.14 -8.91 -7.15
N HIS A 347 -17.75 -10.04 -6.73
CA HIS A 347 -17.90 -10.34 -5.31
C HIS A 347 -16.53 -10.54 -4.64
N PHE A 348 -15.59 -11.20 -5.33
CA PHE A 348 -14.22 -11.34 -4.82
C PHE A 348 -13.50 -10.00 -4.72
N ILE A 349 -13.56 -9.16 -5.75
CA ILE A 349 -12.93 -7.83 -5.73
C ILE A 349 -13.45 -7.05 -4.51
N HIS A 350 -14.76 -6.98 -4.34
CA HIS A 350 -15.39 -6.22 -3.25
C HIS A 350 -15.14 -6.82 -1.87
N SER A 351 -14.94 -8.13 -1.76
CA SER A 351 -14.58 -8.78 -0.49
C SER A 351 -13.19 -8.36 0.04
N THR A 352 -12.32 -7.82 -0.81
CA THR A 352 -11.04 -7.29 -0.36
C THR A 352 -11.25 -5.99 0.42
N HIS A 353 -10.76 -5.96 1.67
CA HIS A 353 -11.07 -4.86 2.60
C HIS A 353 -10.59 -3.49 2.06
N ASN A 354 -9.47 -3.45 1.34
CA ASN A 354 -8.94 -2.21 0.78
C ASN A 354 -9.70 -1.68 -0.44
N THR A 355 -10.71 -2.40 -0.93
CA THR A 355 -11.56 -1.91 -2.02
C THR A 355 -12.30 -0.63 -1.64
N ILE A 356 -12.63 -0.43 -0.35
CA ILE A 356 -13.31 0.79 0.11
C ILE A 356 -12.43 2.02 -0.17
N GLY A 357 -11.20 2.02 0.33
CA GLY A 357 -10.23 3.11 0.11
C GLY A 357 -9.87 3.28 -1.37
N ALA A 358 -9.73 2.18 -2.11
CA ALA A 358 -9.47 2.21 -3.54
C ALA A 358 -10.62 2.83 -4.35
N LEU A 359 -11.87 2.48 -4.04
CA LEU A 359 -13.05 3.03 -4.70
C LEU A 359 -13.15 4.53 -4.51
N ILE A 360 -12.88 5.01 -3.29
CA ILE A 360 -12.85 6.45 -2.98
C ILE A 360 -11.77 7.12 -3.83
N ALA A 361 -10.53 6.60 -3.80
CA ALA A 361 -9.41 7.14 -4.56
C ALA A 361 -9.67 7.18 -6.08
N ILE A 362 -10.18 6.09 -6.67
CA ILE A 362 -10.55 6.02 -8.09
C ILE A 362 -11.63 7.06 -8.42
N ARG A 363 -12.64 7.22 -7.56
CA ARG A 363 -13.74 8.15 -7.83
C ARG A 363 -13.32 9.61 -7.71
N THR A 364 -12.38 9.90 -6.83
CA THR A 364 -11.87 11.26 -6.61
C THR A 364 -10.62 11.55 -7.42
N GLY A 365 -10.00 10.58 -8.09
CA GLY A 365 -8.70 10.78 -8.76
C GLY A 365 -7.57 11.10 -7.78
N THR A 366 -7.62 10.54 -6.57
CA THR A 366 -6.65 10.83 -5.51
C THR A 366 -5.50 9.83 -5.56
N HIS A 367 -4.29 10.33 -5.85
CA HIS A 367 -3.08 9.51 -5.98
C HIS A 367 -2.23 9.40 -4.70
N GLY A 368 -2.69 10.03 -3.62
CA GLY A 368 -1.97 10.10 -2.35
C GLY A 368 -1.88 8.78 -1.58
N TYR A 369 -1.52 8.88 -0.31
CA TYR A 369 -1.38 7.74 0.59
C TYR A 369 -2.71 7.00 0.73
N ASN A 370 -2.72 5.69 0.52
CA ASN A 370 -3.93 4.87 0.66
C ASN A 370 -3.62 3.62 1.51
N ASN A 371 -4.33 3.50 2.63
CA ASN A 371 -4.16 2.36 3.54
C ASN A 371 -5.49 1.91 4.17
N THR A 372 -5.52 0.65 4.59
CA THR A 372 -6.71 0.05 5.21
C THR A 372 -6.34 -0.80 6.41
N PHE A 373 -7.03 -0.58 7.52
CA PHE A 373 -6.88 -1.28 8.78
C PHE A 373 -8.09 -2.16 9.06
N SER A 374 -7.82 -3.40 9.48
CA SER A 374 -8.84 -4.35 9.92
C SER A 374 -8.35 -5.02 11.21
N HIS A 375 -8.63 -4.35 12.33
CA HIS A 375 -8.28 -4.75 13.69
C HIS A 375 -9.55 -5.03 14.53
N GLY A 376 -10.62 -5.51 13.89
CA GLY A 376 -11.92 -5.64 14.53
C GLY A 376 -12.46 -4.27 14.97
N GLU A 377 -12.97 -4.17 16.19
CA GLU A 377 -13.55 -2.93 16.72
C GLU A 377 -12.57 -1.75 16.77
N ALA A 378 -11.26 -2.01 16.84
CA ALA A 378 -10.21 -0.98 16.90
C ALA A 378 -9.75 -0.46 15.52
N SER A 379 -10.45 -0.84 14.44
CA SER A 379 -10.01 -0.52 13.08
C SER A 379 -10.00 0.97 12.79
N PHE A 380 -10.98 1.70 13.32
CA PHE A 380 -11.07 3.14 13.10
C PHE A 380 -10.01 3.91 13.90
N GLU A 381 -9.75 3.51 15.15
CA GLU A 381 -8.71 4.07 15.99
C GLU A 381 -7.32 3.86 15.36
N ALA A 382 -7.09 2.70 14.75
CA ALA A 382 -5.87 2.44 13.99
C ALA A 382 -5.75 3.33 12.74
N ALA A 383 -6.86 3.53 12.01
CA ALA A 383 -6.89 4.44 10.87
C ALA A 383 -6.63 5.90 11.27
N LEU A 384 -7.23 6.36 12.37
CA LEU A 384 -6.99 7.69 12.94
C LEU A 384 -5.55 7.85 13.41
N LEU A 385 -4.96 6.82 14.03
CA LEU A 385 -3.55 6.85 14.45
C LEU A 385 -2.62 7.01 13.24
N ASP A 386 -2.83 6.25 12.17
CA ASP A 386 -2.00 6.36 10.96
C ASP A 386 -2.12 7.74 10.33
N ALA A 387 -3.34 8.25 10.15
CA ALA A 387 -3.57 9.61 9.64
C ALA A 387 -2.96 10.70 10.54
N GLN A 388 -3.10 10.55 11.87
CA GLN A 388 -2.47 11.47 12.83
C GLN A 388 -0.95 11.47 12.68
N LEU A 389 -0.33 10.30 12.53
CA LEU A 389 1.11 10.20 12.34
C LEU A 389 1.55 10.87 11.03
N LEU A 390 0.84 10.63 9.93
CA LEU A 390 1.15 11.24 8.64
C LEU A 390 1.11 12.77 8.73
N LEU A 391 0.03 13.32 9.26
CA LEU A 391 -0.16 14.77 9.42
C LEU A 391 0.86 15.37 10.40
N ALA A 392 1.04 14.75 11.56
CA ALA A 392 1.95 15.25 12.60
C ALA A 392 3.42 15.25 12.16
N LEU A 393 3.82 14.29 11.32
CA LEU A 393 5.19 14.13 10.81
C LEU A 393 5.47 14.92 9.52
N GLY A 394 4.48 15.61 8.94
CA GLY A 394 4.70 16.35 7.69
C GLY A 394 4.64 15.48 6.44
N GLU A 395 4.08 14.28 6.52
CA GLU A 395 3.97 13.34 5.37
C GLU A 395 2.74 13.60 4.51
N ALA A 396 1.74 14.25 5.09
CA ALA A 396 0.50 14.69 4.45
C ALA A 396 0.07 16.02 5.07
N GLU A 397 -0.66 16.86 4.34
CA GLU A 397 -1.31 18.05 4.87
C GLU A 397 -2.77 17.79 5.22
N GLN A 398 -3.42 16.89 4.47
CA GLN A 398 -4.84 16.59 4.61
C GLN A 398 -5.09 15.08 4.54
N ALA A 399 -5.97 14.58 5.41
CA ALA A 399 -6.34 13.18 5.44
C ALA A 399 -7.85 12.98 5.54
N LEU A 400 -8.38 12.11 4.69
CA LEU A 400 -9.73 11.57 4.81
C LEU A 400 -9.65 10.23 5.55
N VAL A 401 -10.34 10.10 6.68
CA VAL A 401 -10.30 8.91 7.54
C VAL A 401 -11.69 8.37 7.74
N GLY A 402 -11.93 7.10 7.41
CA GLY A 402 -13.26 6.51 7.48
C GLY A 402 -13.32 5.23 8.29
N ALA A 403 -14.38 5.05 9.09
CA ALA A 403 -14.84 3.77 9.62
C ALA A 403 -15.94 3.24 8.72
N HIS A 404 -15.82 2.01 8.22
CA HIS A 404 -16.77 1.45 7.26
C HIS A 404 -17.06 -0.01 7.56
N ASP A 405 -18.28 -0.31 7.97
CA ASP A 405 -18.80 -1.66 8.15
C ASP A 405 -20.24 -1.77 7.66
N GLU A 406 -20.77 -3.00 7.72
CA GLU A 406 -22.15 -3.28 7.37
C GLU A 406 -23.14 -2.67 8.38
N ASP A 407 -24.44 -2.67 8.06
CA ASP A 407 -25.53 -2.22 8.94
C ASP A 407 -25.50 -0.74 9.40
N GLY A 408 -24.87 0.13 8.62
CA GLY A 408 -24.97 1.59 8.76
C GLY A 408 -23.83 2.24 9.53
N GLU A 409 -22.84 1.46 9.93
CA GLU A 409 -21.61 1.92 10.57
C GLU A 409 -20.65 2.51 9.53
N CYS A 410 -21.00 3.70 9.05
CA CYS A 410 -20.14 4.48 8.15
C CYS A 410 -19.95 5.88 8.73
N THR A 411 -18.74 6.17 9.19
CA THR A 411 -18.33 7.47 9.73
C THR A 411 -17.10 7.92 8.97
N VAL A 412 -17.08 9.14 8.47
CA VAL A 412 -15.90 9.69 7.78
C VAL A 412 -15.55 11.03 8.39
N CYS A 413 -14.28 11.22 8.72
CA CYS A 413 -13.75 12.48 9.19
C CYS A 413 -12.70 13.04 8.22
N PHE A 414 -12.59 14.36 8.16
CA PHE A 414 -11.52 15.08 7.48
C PHE A 414 -10.58 15.71 8.50
N LEU A 415 -9.28 15.48 8.34
CA LEU A 415 -8.24 15.93 9.27
C LEU A 415 -7.22 16.83 8.56
N ASP A 416 -6.75 17.87 9.26
CA ASP A 416 -5.62 18.72 8.84
C ASP A 416 -4.78 19.17 10.06
N THR A 417 -3.82 20.08 9.87
CA THR A 417 -2.99 20.66 10.95
C THR A 417 -3.39 22.09 11.34
N GLU A 418 -4.49 22.62 10.83
CA GLU A 418 -4.94 24.00 11.02
C GLU A 418 -6.04 24.07 12.10
N ALA A 419 -5.81 24.88 13.14
CA ALA A 419 -6.78 25.03 14.23
C ALA A 419 -8.08 25.75 13.82
N ASN A 420 -8.02 26.58 12.78
CA ASN A 420 -9.16 27.39 12.36
C ASN A 420 -10.31 26.51 11.84
N GLY A 421 -11.51 26.70 12.37
CA GLY A 421 -12.69 25.91 12.00
C GLY A 421 -12.61 24.44 12.39
N ALA A 422 -11.72 24.06 13.30
CA ALA A 422 -11.65 22.70 13.84
C ALA A 422 -12.81 22.41 14.81
N LEU A 423 -13.38 21.21 14.71
CA LEU A 423 -14.35 20.68 15.68
C LEU A 423 -13.65 20.35 17.00
N CYS A 424 -12.51 19.67 16.91
CA CYS A 424 -11.66 19.36 18.05
C CYS A 424 -10.22 19.06 17.61
N ARG A 425 -9.32 19.07 18.59
CA ARG A 425 -7.94 18.61 18.42
C ARG A 425 -7.87 17.09 18.64
N LEU A 426 -7.11 16.39 17.81
CA LEU A 426 -6.85 14.96 17.92
C LEU A 426 -5.64 14.74 18.83
N ASP A 427 -5.88 14.69 20.14
CA ASP A 427 -4.81 14.57 21.17
C ASP A 427 -4.48 13.13 21.59
N ALA A 428 -5.43 12.20 21.41
CA ALA A 428 -5.33 10.80 21.82
C ALA A 428 -6.13 9.91 20.86
N PRO A 429 -5.99 8.56 20.90
CA PRO A 429 -6.88 7.70 20.13
C PRO A 429 -8.31 7.94 20.62
N MET A 430 -9.13 8.52 19.76
CA MET A 430 -10.55 8.73 20.00
C MET A 430 -11.34 7.72 19.17
N SER A 431 -12.36 7.14 19.76
CA SER A 431 -13.31 6.28 19.06
C SER A 431 -14.21 7.09 18.12
N ALA A 432 -14.84 6.41 17.15
CA ALA A 432 -15.85 7.02 16.29
C ALA A 432 -16.98 7.68 17.09
N ALA A 433 -17.40 7.03 18.17
CA ALA A 433 -18.47 7.51 19.03
C ALA A 433 -18.10 8.78 19.81
N GLU A 434 -16.82 8.99 20.13
CA GLU A 434 -16.33 10.21 20.79
C GLU A 434 -16.24 11.37 19.80
N LEU A 435 -15.69 11.11 18.59
CA LEU A 435 -15.59 12.12 17.54
C LEU A 435 -16.95 12.62 17.07
N CYS A 436 -17.92 11.72 16.89
CA CYS A 436 -19.26 12.10 16.46
C CYS A 436 -20.01 12.89 17.54
N ARG A 437 -19.82 12.58 18.83
CA ARG A 437 -20.43 13.34 19.94
C ARG A 437 -19.92 14.77 20.00
N ASN A 438 -18.65 14.99 19.67
CA ASN A 438 -18.04 16.32 19.63
C ASN A 438 -18.32 17.11 18.34
N SER A 439 -18.96 16.47 17.34
CA SER A 439 -19.30 17.09 16.05
C SER A 439 -20.72 17.69 16.01
N ILE A 440 -21.52 17.47 17.06
CA ILE A 440 -22.87 18.03 17.24
C ILE A 440 -22.75 19.23 18.18
N VAL A 441 -22.26 20.36 17.66
CA VAL A 441 -22.35 21.67 18.34
C VAL A 441 -22.89 22.70 17.36
#